data_AF-A0A965U715-F1
#
_entry.id   AF-A0A965U715-F1
#
_cell.length_a   1.000
_cell.length_b   1.000
_cell.length_c   1.000
_cell.angle_alpha   90.00
_cell.angle_beta   90.00
_cell.angle_gamma   90.00
#
_symmetry.space_group_name_H-M   'P 1'
#
loop_
_entity.id
_entity.type
_entity.pdbx_description
1 polymer ?
#
loop_
_entity_poly.entity_id
_entity_poly.type
_entity_poly.pdbx_seq_one_letter_code
_entity_poly.pdbx_strand_id
1 'polypeptide(L)'
;MERSCGILMHISSLPNRFGIGSLGKEAFAYVDFLALAGQRYWQLLPMGPTGYGDSPYQLFSSWAGNPYFIDLDLLMEEGLLSEEEVEPHLCMEQGAVDYGRLHAQRFALLRQAFLRGKERDKAEQASFAQINGDWLEDYALFVALRQQHADRIQGDGKTGSDRRPGHAQQTIRHSQGDEGDVGHNDQANFWVMLNLFPDFQGIFSCQSA
;
A
#
# COMPACT_ATOMS: atom_id res chain seq x y z
N MET A 1 23.88 0.40 -25.55
CA MET A 1 22.65 -0.28 -25.10
C MET A 1 22.47 -1.51 -25.95
N GLU A 2 22.39 -2.70 -25.35
CA GLU A 2 22.10 -3.94 -26.10
C GLU A 2 20.63 -3.97 -26.52
N ARG A 3 20.33 -4.65 -27.63
CA ARG A 3 18.94 -4.86 -28.06
C ARG A 3 18.25 -5.82 -27.11
N SER A 4 17.04 -5.46 -26.68
CA SER A 4 16.29 -6.18 -25.66
C SER A 4 14.78 -5.99 -25.83
N CYS A 5 14.00 -6.89 -25.23
CA CYS A 5 12.54 -6.82 -25.16
C CYS A 5 12.06 -6.94 -23.71
N GLY A 6 10.80 -6.57 -23.49
CA GLY A 6 10.14 -6.65 -22.19
C GLY A 6 8.64 -6.55 -22.33
N ILE A 7 7.94 -6.75 -21.21
CA ILE A 7 6.47 -6.69 -21.14
C ILE A 7 6.04 -5.58 -20.19
N LEU A 8 5.01 -4.83 -20.60
CA LEU A 8 4.28 -3.89 -19.74
C LEU A 8 3.06 -4.62 -19.16
N MET A 9 3.04 -4.79 -17.83
CA MET A 9 1.89 -5.35 -17.13
C MET A 9 1.89 -4.87 -15.68
N HIS A 10 0.78 -4.31 -15.20
CA HIS A 10 0.71 -3.81 -13.84
C HIS A 10 0.52 -4.95 -12.82
N ILE A 11 0.97 -4.76 -11.57
CA ILE A 11 0.80 -5.73 -10.48
C ILE A 11 -0.66 -6.08 -10.25
N SER A 12 -1.56 -5.09 -10.33
CA SER A 12 -3.00 -5.31 -10.19
C SER A 12 -3.59 -6.32 -11.19
N SER A 13 -2.90 -6.56 -12.31
CA SER A 13 -3.32 -7.49 -13.37
C SER A 13 -2.79 -8.91 -13.19
N LEU A 14 -1.94 -9.15 -12.19
CA LEU A 14 -1.51 -10.51 -11.86
C LEU A 14 -2.71 -11.34 -11.40
N PRO A 15 -2.76 -12.64 -11.75
CA PRO A 15 -3.79 -13.52 -11.23
C PRO A 15 -3.65 -13.60 -9.70
N ASN A 16 -4.76 -13.52 -8.98
CA ASN A 16 -4.78 -13.65 -7.54
C ASN A 16 -6.21 -14.01 -7.07
N ARG A 17 -6.31 -14.86 -6.03
CA ARG A 17 -7.59 -15.33 -5.49
C ARG A 17 -8.36 -14.31 -4.66
N PHE A 18 -7.81 -13.13 -4.44
CA PHE A 18 -8.42 -12.05 -3.66
C PHE A 18 -8.80 -10.82 -4.53
N GLY A 19 -8.96 -11.01 -5.84
CA GLY A 19 -9.57 -10.02 -6.75
C GLY A 19 -8.66 -8.89 -7.26
N ILE A 20 -7.40 -8.83 -6.81
CA ILE A 20 -6.37 -7.95 -7.36
C ILE A 20 -5.03 -8.65 -7.22
N GLY A 21 -4.15 -8.50 -8.22
CA GLY A 21 -2.79 -9.00 -8.11
C GLY A 21 -2.01 -8.32 -6.98
N SER A 22 -1.11 -9.08 -6.37
CA SER A 22 -0.30 -8.72 -5.21
C SER A 22 1.18 -9.00 -5.47
N LEU A 23 2.04 -8.53 -4.57
CA LEU A 23 3.48 -8.78 -4.59
C LEU A 23 3.83 -10.10 -3.85
N GLY A 24 3.08 -11.16 -4.16
CA GLY A 24 3.26 -12.50 -3.58
C GLY A 24 3.87 -13.50 -4.56
N LYS A 25 3.58 -14.78 -4.34
CA LYS A 25 4.07 -15.91 -5.16
C LYS A 25 3.81 -15.73 -6.66
N GLU A 26 2.68 -15.14 -7.05
CA GLU A 26 2.34 -14.92 -8.46
C GLU A 26 3.22 -13.88 -9.13
N ALA A 27 3.70 -12.86 -8.39
CA ALA A 27 4.65 -11.89 -8.90
C ALA A 27 6.01 -12.54 -9.17
N PHE A 28 6.50 -13.38 -8.25
CA PHE A 28 7.72 -14.15 -8.46
C PHE A 28 7.60 -15.14 -9.62
N ALA A 29 6.49 -15.88 -9.68
CA ALA A 29 6.22 -16.79 -10.79
C ALA A 29 6.14 -16.05 -12.15
N TYR A 30 5.65 -14.81 -12.16
CA TYR A 30 5.65 -13.99 -13.36
C TYR A 30 7.05 -13.52 -13.77
N VAL A 31 7.91 -13.15 -12.81
CA VAL A 31 9.32 -12.85 -13.09
C VAL A 31 10.04 -14.07 -13.67
N ASP A 32 9.83 -15.25 -13.10
CA ASP A 32 10.39 -16.50 -13.62
C ASP A 32 9.90 -16.78 -15.04
N PHE A 33 8.59 -16.57 -15.30
CA PHE A 33 8.03 -16.68 -16.64
C PHE A 33 8.70 -15.70 -17.63
N LEU A 34 8.91 -14.44 -17.25
CA LEU A 34 9.58 -13.45 -18.09
C LEU A 34 11.03 -13.87 -18.41
N ALA A 35 11.77 -14.34 -17.40
CA ALA A 35 13.14 -14.81 -17.58
C ALA A 35 13.19 -16.01 -18.53
N LEU A 36 12.31 -17.00 -18.35
CA LEU A 36 12.20 -18.17 -19.24
C LEU A 36 11.80 -17.78 -20.67
N ALA A 37 10.99 -16.74 -20.83
CA ALA A 37 10.59 -16.19 -22.13
C ALA A 37 11.65 -15.26 -22.76
N GLY A 38 12.81 -15.10 -22.13
CA GLY A 38 13.90 -14.24 -22.60
C GLY A 38 13.60 -12.74 -22.52
N GLN A 39 12.56 -12.34 -21.78
CA GLN A 39 12.24 -10.94 -21.54
C GLN A 39 13.21 -10.38 -20.52
N ARG A 40 13.74 -9.18 -20.80
CA ARG A 40 14.76 -8.52 -19.97
C ARG A 40 14.18 -7.42 -19.09
N TYR A 41 12.97 -6.96 -19.39
CA TYR A 41 12.31 -5.88 -18.66
C TYR A 41 10.86 -6.23 -18.33
N TRP A 42 10.45 -5.87 -17.12
CA TRP A 42 9.06 -5.78 -16.74
C TRP A 42 8.74 -4.33 -16.41
N GLN A 43 7.94 -3.70 -17.27
CA GLN A 43 7.52 -2.33 -17.05
C GLN A 43 6.23 -2.30 -16.22
N LEU A 44 6.22 -1.46 -15.19
CA LEU A 44 5.06 -1.20 -14.33
C LEU A 44 4.53 0.23 -14.51
N LEU A 45 3.28 0.42 -14.10
CA LEU A 45 2.69 1.73 -13.80
C LEU A 45 3.09 2.15 -12.37
N PRO A 46 2.83 3.40 -11.93
CA PRO A 46 3.17 3.82 -10.59
C PRO A 46 2.44 3.00 -9.51
N MET A 47 3.18 2.65 -8.45
CA MET A 47 2.82 1.64 -7.44
C MET A 47 2.30 2.23 -6.12
N GLY A 48 1.99 3.52 -6.10
CA GLY A 48 1.60 4.22 -4.88
C GLY A 48 0.13 4.07 -4.51
N PRO A 49 -0.25 4.54 -3.31
CA PRO A 49 -1.63 4.53 -2.84
C PRO A 49 -2.51 5.44 -3.71
N THR A 50 -3.57 4.87 -4.28
CA THR A 50 -4.44 5.53 -5.25
C THR A 50 -5.55 6.38 -4.61
N GLY A 51 -5.91 7.45 -5.33
CA GLY A 51 -7.02 8.33 -5.02
C GLY A 51 -8.40 7.82 -5.41
N TYR A 52 -9.38 8.73 -5.34
CA TYR A 52 -10.71 8.47 -5.87
C TYR A 52 -10.61 8.24 -7.39
N GLY A 53 -11.19 7.13 -7.87
CA GLY A 53 -11.10 6.70 -9.27
C GLY A 53 -9.93 5.75 -9.57
N ASP A 54 -9.18 5.33 -8.55
CA ASP A 54 -8.22 4.20 -8.59
C ASP A 54 -7.13 4.31 -9.67
N SER A 55 -6.86 5.54 -10.12
CA SER A 55 -5.84 5.82 -11.12
C SER A 55 -4.44 5.72 -10.51
N PRO A 56 -3.53 4.91 -11.08
CA PRO A 56 -2.14 4.81 -10.61
C PRO A 56 -1.36 6.12 -10.84
N TYR A 57 -1.91 7.08 -11.57
CA TYR A 57 -1.28 8.40 -11.77
C TYR A 57 -1.77 9.47 -10.79
N GLN A 58 -2.76 9.14 -9.95
CA GLN A 58 -3.31 10.04 -8.94
C GLN A 58 -3.03 9.49 -7.53
N LEU A 59 -1.77 9.62 -7.12
CA LEU A 59 -1.26 9.04 -5.89
C LEU A 59 -1.37 10.00 -4.70
N PHE A 60 -1.51 9.45 -3.49
CA PHE A 60 -1.39 10.24 -2.24
C PHE A 60 0.05 10.52 -1.83
N SER A 61 0.98 9.71 -2.33
CA SER A 61 2.41 9.84 -2.07
C SER A 61 3.18 9.30 -3.26
N SER A 62 4.29 9.96 -3.59
CA SER A 62 5.26 9.49 -4.57
C SER A 62 6.23 8.45 -4.01
N TRP A 63 6.18 8.19 -2.69
CA TRP A 63 7.10 7.27 -2.00
C TRP A 63 6.41 6.04 -1.40
N ALA A 64 5.17 6.19 -0.91
CA ALA A 64 4.47 5.10 -0.26
C ALA A 64 4.05 4.01 -1.26
N GLY A 65 4.03 2.76 -0.80
CA GLY A 65 3.46 1.63 -1.55
C GLY A 65 1.93 1.58 -1.45
N ASN A 66 1.27 0.98 -2.43
CA ASN A 66 -0.18 0.77 -2.39
C ASN A 66 -0.54 -0.46 -1.52
N PRO A 67 -1.29 -0.29 -0.42
CA PRO A 67 -1.66 -1.40 0.46
C PRO A 67 -2.43 -2.54 -0.21
N TYR A 68 -3.07 -2.28 -1.36
CA TYR A 68 -3.78 -3.34 -2.10
C TYR A 68 -2.86 -4.42 -2.67
N PHE A 69 -1.56 -4.15 -2.78
CA PHE A 69 -0.59 -5.10 -3.31
C PHE A 69 0.10 -5.95 -2.23
N ILE A 70 -0.21 -5.75 -0.96
CA ILE A 70 0.22 -6.64 0.13
C ILE A 70 -0.46 -8.00 -0.07
N ASP A 71 0.35 -9.05 -0.07
CA ASP A 71 -0.15 -10.39 -0.32
C ASP A 71 -0.74 -11.02 0.95
N LEU A 72 -2.02 -11.44 0.89
CA LEU A 72 -2.67 -12.05 2.04
C LEU A 72 -2.20 -13.48 2.32
N ASP A 73 -1.70 -14.21 1.32
CA ASP A 73 -1.15 -15.55 1.54
C ASP A 73 0.13 -15.45 2.37
N LEU A 74 1.01 -14.48 2.08
CA LEU A 74 2.19 -14.22 2.91
C LEU A 74 1.83 -13.87 4.36
N LEU A 75 0.78 -13.07 4.59
CA LEU A 75 0.31 -12.77 5.95
C LEU A 75 -0.19 -14.03 6.69
N MET A 76 -0.76 -15.00 5.96
CA MET A 76 -1.14 -16.29 6.55
C MET A 76 0.06 -17.17 6.84
N GLU A 77 1.06 -17.21 5.94
CA GLU A 77 2.31 -17.94 6.14
C GLU A 77 3.07 -17.44 7.38
N GLU A 78 3.01 -16.13 7.65
CA GLU A 78 3.57 -15.52 8.86
C GLU A 78 2.71 -15.73 10.14
N GLY A 79 1.54 -16.37 10.02
CA GLY A 79 0.62 -16.58 11.14
C GLY A 79 -0.10 -15.32 11.62
N LEU A 80 -0.13 -14.26 10.80
CA LEU A 80 -0.83 -13.01 11.10
C LEU A 80 -2.32 -13.09 10.77
N LEU A 81 -2.69 -13.90 9.78
CA LEU A 81 -4.08 -14.18 9.39
C LEU A 81 -4.34 -15.69 9.34
N SER A 82 -5.59 -16.12 9.50
CA SER A 82 -6.00 -17.51 9.29
C SER A 82 -6.79 -17.69 7.99
N GLU A 83 -6.86 -18.93 7.47
CA GLU A 83 -7.64 -19.23 6.25
C GLU A 83 -9.12 -18.87 6.45
N GLU A 84 -9.69 -19.14 7.63
CA GLU A 84 -11.08 -18.81 7.97
C GLU A 84 -11.38 -17.30 7.89
N GLU A 85 -10.38 -16.47 8.19
CA GLU A 85 -10.52 -15.01 8.14
C GLU A 85 -10.47 -14.47 6.71
N VAL A 86 -9.69 -15.10 5.82
CA VAL A 86 -9.54 -14.65 4.43
C VAL A 86 -10.57 -15.28 3.48
N GLU A 87 -11.17 -16.42 3.83
CA GLU A 87 -12.17 -17.14 3.02
C GLU A 87 -13.31 -16.21 2.52
N PRO A 88 -13.92 -15.33 3.35
CA PRO A 88 -14.97 -14.41 2.89
C PRO A 88 -14.49 -13.37 1.87
N HIS A 89 -13.18 -13.20 1.74
CA HIS A 89 -12.53 -12.23 0.85
C HIS A 89 -12.07 -12.85 -0.47
N LEU A 90 -12.23 -14.16 -0.64
CA LEU A 90 -11.95 -14.82 -1.91
C LEU A 90 -12.82 -14.23 -3.02
N CYS A 91 -12.19 -14.02 -4.18
CA CYS A 91 -12.83 -13.56 -5.39
C CYS A 91 -12.73 -14.64 -6.45
N MET A 92 -13.86 -15.28 -6.72
CA MET A 92 -13.99 -16.29 -7.78
C MET A 92 -14.24 -15.67 -9.16
N GLU A 93 -14.54 -14.36 -9.20
CA GLU A 93 -14.80 -13.64 -10.44
C GLU A 93 -13.50 -13.32 -11.15
N GLN A 94 -13.37 -13.83 -12.38
CA GLN A 94 -12.28 -13.50 -13.29
C GLN A 94 -12.68 -12.25 -14.06
N GLY A 95 -11.90 -11.17 -13.95
CA GLY A 95 -12.23 -9.94 -14.66
C GLY A 95 -11.55 -8.69 -14.11
N ALA A 96 -12.22 -7.55 -14.26
CA ALA A 96 -11.74 -6.28 -13.77
C ALA A 96 -11.71 -6.23 -12.24
N VAL A 97 -10.77 -5.46 -11.70
CA VAL A 97 -10.62 -5.26 -10.26
C VAL A 97 -11.80 -4.44 -9.71
N ASP A 98 -12.50 -4.97 -8.71
CA ASP A 98 -13.51 -4.22 -7.94
C ASP A 98 -12.84 -3.50 -6.75
N TYR A 99 -12.34 -2.28 -7.02
CA TYR A 99 -11.72 -1.44 -5.99
C TYR A 99 -12.67 -1.04 -4.87
N GLY A 100 -13.99 -0.97 -5.13
CA GLY A 100 -14.99 -0.67 -4.10
C GLY A 100 -15.08 -1.77 -3.05
N ARG A 101 -15.15 -3.03 -3.51
CA ARG A 101 -15.10 -4.21 -2.64
C ARG A 101 -13.77 -4.28 -1.89
N LEU A 102 -12.65 -4.05 -2.58
CA LEU A 102 -11.32 -4.06 -1.96
C LEU A 102 -11.20 -3.04 -0.83
N HIS A 103 -11.62 -1.79 -1.07
CA HIS A 103 -11.59 -0.75 -0.06
C HIS A 103 -12.44 -1.10 1.17
N ALA A 104 -13.62 -1.70 0.96
CA ALA A 104 -14.51 -2.09 2.06
C ALA A 104 -13.98 -3.24 2.93
N GLN A 105 -13.13 -4.10 2.37
CA GLN A 105 -12.78 -5.38 2.97
C GLN A 105 -11.31 -5.49 3.37
N ARG A 106 -10.38 -5.04 2.52
CA ARG A 106 -8.94 -5.29 2.65
C ARG A 106 -8.34 -4.64 3.90
N PHE A 107 -8.72 -3.40 4.18
CA PHE A 107 -8.14 -2.64 5.29
C PHE A 107 -8.48 -3.23 6.67
N ALA A 108 -9.61 -3.93 6.81
CA ALA A 108 -9.97 -4.62 8.05
C ALA A 108 -8.99 -5.77 8.34
N LEU A 109 -8.70 -6.61 7.34
CA LEU A 109 -7.72 -7.71 7.46
C LEU A 109 -6.32 -7.18 7.74
N LEU A 110 -5.87 -6.18 6.97
CA LEU A 110 -4.54 -5.59 7.17
C LEU A 110 -4.40 -4.99 8.58
N ARG A 111 -5.48 -4.42 9.13
CA ARG A 111 -5.49 -3.90 10.50
C ARG A 111 -5.41 -5.02 11.53
N GLN A 112 -6.06 -6.16 11.31
CA GLN A 112 -5.93 -7.32 12.19
C GLN A 112 -4.51 -7.89 12.17
N ALA A 113 -3.92 -8.04 10.98
CA ALA A 113 -2.53 -8.47 10.81
C ALA A 113 -1.57 -7.53 11.55
N PHE A 114 -1.78 -6.21 11.42
CA PHE A 114 -1.03 -5.21 12.18
C PHE A 114 -1.10 -5.43 13.69
N LEU A 115 -2.30 -5.57 14.24
CA LEU A 115 -2.47 -5.71 15.69
C LEU A 115 -1.81 -6.98 16.24
N ARG A 116 -1.74 -8.05 15.46
CA ARG A 116 -1.06 -9.30 15.83
C ARG A 116 0.46 -9.22 15.69
N GLY A 117 0.95 -8.55 14.65
CA GLY A 117 2.39 -8.39 14.38
C GLY A 117 3.06 -7.24 15.14
N LYS A 118 2.29 -6.27 15.67
CA LYS A 118 2.82 -5.01 16.22
C LYS A 118 3.97 -5.18 17.22
N GLU A 119 3.83 -6.09 18.20
CA GLU A 119 4.88 -6.29 19.20
C GLU A 119 6.07 -7.09 18.66
N ARG A 120 5.83 -8.04 17.75
CA ARG A 120 6.88 -8.82 17.06
C ARG A 120 7.76 -7.91 16.21
N ASP A 121 7.13 -7.01 15.45
CA ASP A 121 7.78 -6.20 14.41
C ASP A 121 8.18 -4.80 14.90
N LYS A 122 8.00 -4.51 16.20
CA LYS A 122 8.21 -3.19 16.80
C LYS A 122 9.59 -2.59 16.50
N ALA A 123 10.64 -3.40 16.60
CA ALA A 123 12.02 -2.94 16.36
C ALA A 123 12.25 -2.61 14.87
N GLU A 124 11.69 -3.41 13.98
CA GLU A 124 11.80 -3.22 12.55
C GLU A 124 10.98 -2.00 12.09
N GLN A 125 9.77 -1.82 12.62
CA GLN A 125 8.95 -0.63 12.42
C GLN A 125 9.67 0.65 12.86
N ALA A 126 10.31 0.63 14.04
CA ALA A 126 11.08 1.76 14.53
C ALA A 126 12.29 2.08 13.63
N SER A 127 13.02 1.06 13.19
CA SER A 127 14.15 1.22 12.25
C SER A 127 13.69 1.79 10.91
N PHE A 128 12.61 1.24 10.34
CA PHE A 128 12.05 1.71 9.08
C PHE A 128 11.54 3.15 9.18
N ALA A 129 10.87 3.50 10.28
CA ALA A 129 10.41 4.87 10.53
C ALA A 129 11.59 5.85 10.68
N GLN A 130 12.68 5.42 11.33
CA GLN A 130 13.89 6.23 11.44
C GLN A 130 14.54 6.47 10.07
N ILE A 131 14.64 5.44 9.23
CA ILE A 131 15.24 5.53 7.89
C ILE A 131 14.40 6.39 6.95
N ASN A 132 13.06 6.35 7.09
CA ASN A 132 12.12 6.99 6.17
C ASN A 132 11.44 8.24 6.75
N GLY A 133 11.95 8.79 7.86
CA GLY A 133 11.31 9.89 8.60
C GLY A 133 11.00 11.13 7.75
N ASP A 134 11.83 11.41 6.74
CA ASP A 134 11.69 12.57 5.83
C ASP A 134 10.36 12.61 5.06
N TRP A 135 9.69 11.47 4.88
CA TRP A 135 8.42 11.39 4.14
C TRP A 135 7.33 10.61 4.87
N LEU A 136 7.71 9.61 5.67
CA LEU A 136 6.77 8.64 6.22
C LEU A 136 5.87 9.25 7.29
N GLU A 137 6.41 10.11 8.15
CA GLU A 137 5.65 10.76 9.22
C GLU A 137 4.54 11.66 8.65
N ASP A 138 4.89 12.49 7.67
CA ASP A 138 3.95 13.39 7.00
C ASP A 138 2.88 12.64 6.21
N TYR A 139 3.26 11.52 5.57
CA TYR A 139 2.32 10.65 4.87
C TYR A 139 1.36 9.97 5.85
N ALA A 140 1.86 9.36 6.92
CA ALA A 140 1.05 8.67 7.92
C ALA A 140 0.06 9.64 8.58
N LEU A 141 0.50 10.85 8.92
CA LEU A 141 -0.36 11.90 9.45
C LEU A 141 -1.42 12.34 8.44
N PHE A 142 -1.04 12.57 7.18
CA PHE A 142 -1.97 12.95 6.12
C PHE A 142 -3.10 11.93 5.95
N VAL A 143 -2.77 10.64 5.89
CA VAL A 143 -3.78 9.59 5.68
C VAL A 143 -4.65 9.40 6.92
N ALA A 144 -4.08 9.47 8.13
CA ALA A 144 -4.84 9.40 9.38
C ALA A 144 -5.87 10.54 9.48
N LEU A 145 -5.45 11.79 9.19
CA LEU A 145 -6.35 12.95 9.19
C LEU A 145 -7.43 12.83 8.12
N ARG A 146 -7.07 12.33 6.93
CA ARG A 146 -8.03 12.12 5.84
C ARG A 146 -9.10 11.11 6.23
N GLN A 147 -8.75 10.01 6.89
CA GLN A 147 -9.73 9.04 7.37
C GLN A 147 -10.68 9.64 8.41
N GLN A 148 -10.16 10.41 9.36
CA GLN A 148 -10.97 11.09 10.37
C GLN A 148 -11.93 12.15 9.79
N HIS A 149 -11.56 12.76 8.66
CA HIS A 149 -12.31 13.83 8.02
C HIS A 149 -13.01 13.42 6.72
N ALA A 150 -13.02 12.14 6.36
CA ALA A 150 -13.65 11.63 5.13
C ALA A 150 -15.13 12.04 5.04
N ASP A 151 -15.83 12.10 6.17
CA ASP A 151 -17.23 12.54 6.26
C ASP A 151 -17.43 14.05 5.99
N ARG A 152 -16.40 14.89 6.20
CA ARG A 152 -16.49 16.34 5.95
C ARG A 152 -16.18 16.73 4.51
N ILE A 153 -15.35 15.95 3.82
CA ILE A 153 -14.94 16.26 2.44
C ILE A 153 -16.04 15.90 1.43
N GLN A 154 -16.89 14.91 1.75
CA GLN A 154 -18.01 14.51 0.88
C GLN A 154 -19.25 15.43 0.96
N GLY A 155 -19.36 16.28 1.99
CA GLY A 155 -20.55 17.09 2.24
C GLY A 155 -20.62 18.45 1.56
N ASP A 156 -19.51 18.98 1.02
CA ASP A 156 -19.49 20.34 0.50
C ASP A 156 -19.00 20.36 -0.95
N GLY A 157 -19.96 20.32 -1.88
CA GLY A 157 -19.75 20.45 -3.33
C GLY A 157 -19.26 21.84 -3.76
N LYS A 158 -18.40 22.50 -2.96
CA LYS A 158 -17.84 23.81 -3.24
C LYS A 158 -16.35 23.88 -2.93
N THR A 159 -15.66 24.48 -3.90
CA THR A 159 -14.28 24.96 -3.91
C THR A 159 -13.21 23.91 -4.20
N GLY A 160 -13.01 23.72 -5.51
CA GLY A 160 -11.72 23.37 -6.04
C GLY A 160 -10.68 24.48 -5.83
N SER A 161 -9.44 24.08 -6.06
CA SER A 161 -8.21 24.85 -6.10
C SER A 161 -7.77 25.51 -4.79
N ASP A 162 -6.53 25.20 -4.42
CA ASP A 162 -5.68 25.94 -3.49
C ASP A 162 -5.72 25.54 -2.00
N ARG A 163 -5.41 24.27 -1.75
CA ARG A 163 -4.69 23.91 -0.52
C ARG A 163 -3.49 23.04 -0.89
N ARG A 164 -2.32 23.68 -0.99
CA ARG A 164 -1.04 22.97 -1.04
C ARG A 164 -0.94 22.06 0.20
N PRO A 165 -0.57 20.77 0.07
CA PRO A 165 -0.52 19.82 1.20
C PRO A 165 0.28 20.36 2.40
N GLY A 166 1.37 21.08 2.14
CA GLY A 166 2.25 21.61 3.18
C GLY A 166 1.60 22.64 4.12
N HIS A 167 0.63 23.43 3.65
CA HIS A 167 -0.04 24.41 4.52
C HIS A 167 -1.16 23.79 5.37
N ALA A 168 -1.81 22.73 4.88
CA ALA A 168 -2.79 21.99 5.67
C ALA A 168 -2.11 21.27 6.85
N GLN A 169 -0.95 20.65 6.62
CA GLN A 169 -0.15 20.00 7.66
C GLN A 169 0.31 20.99 8.75
N GLN A 170 0.82 22.17 8.37
CA GLN A 170 1.24 23.21 9.33
C GLN A 170 0.07 23.80 10.12
N THR A 171 -1.04 24.11 9.46
CA THR A 171 -2.23 24.70 10.12
C THR A 171 -2.84 23.72 11.12
N ILE A 172 -2.80 22.41 10.82
CA ILE A 172 -3.32 21.36 11.71
C ILE A 172 -2.35 21.10 12.87
N ARG A 173 -1.02 21.03 12.61
CA ARG A 173 0.01 20.97 13.67
C ARG A 173 -0.09 22.14 14.64
N HIS A 174 -0.45 23.34 14.17
CA HIS A 174 -0.69 24.51 15.04
C HIS A 174 -2.04 24.50 15.77
N SER A 175 -3.05 23.81 15.23
CA SER A 175 -4.37 23.67 15.89
C SER A 175 -4.39 22.57 16.96
N GLN A 176 -3.48 21.59 16.87
CA GLN A 176 -3.24 20.57 17.88
C GLN A 176 -1.97 20.93 18.66
N GLY A 177 -2.09 21.93 19.53
CA GLY A 177 -1.08 22.16 20.57
C GLY A 177 -0.93 20.92 21.45
N ASP A 178 0.33 20.55 21.70
CA ASP A 178 0.83 19.77 22.84
C ASP A 178 0.58 18.25 22.98
N GLU A 179 -0.18 17.55 22.13
CA GLU A 179 -0.24 16.08 22.23
C GLU A 179 -0.30 15.40 20.86
N GLY A 180 0.79 14.74 20.44
CA GLY A 180 0.81 13.94 19.22
C GLY A 180 2.17 13.38 18.86
N ASP A 181 2.87 12.76 19.82
CA ASP A 181 3.98 11.85 19.50
C ASP A 181 3.44 10.76 18.53
N VAL A 182 3.95 10.74 17.30
CA VAL A 182 3.60 9.75 16.28
C VAL A 182 3.85 8.33 16.80
N GLY A 183 4.79 8.16 17.75
CA GLY A 183 5.05 6.91 18.45
C GLY A 183 3.83 6.31 19.19
N HIS A 184 2.82 7.11 19.54
CA HIS A 184 1.64 6.66 20.29
C HIS A 184 0.33 6.57 19.49
N ASN A 185 0.31 6.97 18.22
CA ASN A 185 -0.90 6.93 17.42
C ASN A 185 -1.01 5.61 16.62
N ASP A 186 -1.82 4.68 17.11
CA ASP A 186 -2.07 3.38 16.45
C ASP A 186 -2.56 3.51 14.99
N GLN A 187 -3.18 4.62 14.60
CA GLN A 187 -3.52 4.88 13.20
C GLN A 187 -2.28 5.20 12.36
N ALA A 188 -1.36 6.03 12.87
CA ALA A 188 -0.14 6.37 12.14
C ALA A 188 0.80 5.15 12.05
N ASN A 189 0.95 4.40 13.13
CA ASN A 189 1.76 3.17 13.17
C ASN A 189 1.22 2.09 12.22
N PHE A 190 -0.09 2.01 12.02
CA PHE A 190 -0.69 1.15 11.01
C PHE A 190 -0.17 1.51 9.60
N TRP A 191 -0.19 2.80 9.23
CA TRP A 191 0.29 3.27 7.92
C TRP A 191 1.80 3.13 7.73
N VAL A 192 2.58 3.24 8.82
CA VAL A 192 4.02 2.91 8.82
C VAL A 192 4.22 1.44 8.47
N MET A 193 3.50 0.54 9.15
CA MET A 193 3.66 -0.90 8.96
C MET A 193 3.27 -1.34 7.53
N LEU A 194 2.22 -0.76 6.94
CA LEU A 194 1.85 -1.10 5.55
C LEU A 194 2.96 -0.82 4.53
N ASN A 195 3.90 0.09 4.85
CA ASN A 195 5.06 0.39 4.02
C ASN A 195 6.32 -0.40 4.42
N LEU A 196 6.28 -1.09 5.56
CA LEU A 196 7.36 -1.96 6.02
C LEU A 196 7.36 -3.31 5.29
N PHE A 197 6.21 -3.76 4.78
CA PHE A 197 6.13 -5.08 4.16
C PHE A 197 7.21 -5.29 3.07
N PRO A 198 8.06 -6.33 3.21
CA PRO A 198 9.27 -6.53 2.39
C PRO A 198 8.99 -6.64 0.88
N ASP A 199 7.76 -6.98 0.52
CA ASP A 199 7.30 -7.26 -0.83
C ASP A 199 7.57 -6.11 -1.81
N PHE A 200 7.60 -4.86 -1.34
CA PHE A 200 7.83 -3.69 -2.19
C PHE A 200 9.28 -3.53 -2.64
N GLN A 201 10.27 -4.12 -1.96
CA GLN A 201 11.69 -3.94 -2.31
C GLN A 201 12.34 -5.19 -2.95
N GLY A 202 11.87 -6.40 -2.65
CA GLY A 202 12.51 -7.65 -3.09
C GLY A 202 12.32 -8.00 -4.57
N ILE A 203 11.17 -7.66 -5.18
CA ILE A 203 10.88 -8.05 -6.58
C ILE A 203 11.70 -7.23 -7.60
N PHE A 204 12.07 -6.00 -7.27
CA PHE A 204 12.77 -5.10 -8.18
C PHE A 204 14.28 -5.31 -8.22
N SER A 205 14.88 -5.94 -7.20
CA SER A 205 16.32 -6.22 -7.18
C SER A 205 16.76 -7.31 -8.17
N CYS A 206 15.84 -8.20 -8.59
CA CYS A 206 16.14 -9.31 -9.51
C CYS A 206 16.34 -8.91 -10.99
N GLN A 207 16.03 -7.68 -11.38
CA GLN A 207 16.18 -7.23 -12.79
C GLN A 207 17.56 -6.63 -13.11
N SER A 208 18.48 -6.64 -12.15
CA SER A 208 19.81 -6.02 -12.25
C SER A 208 20.95 -7.01 -12.53
N ALA A 209 20.65 -8.31 -12.69
CA ALA A 209 21.65 -9.37 -12.89
C ALA A 209 21.68 -9.89 -14.34
#